data_AF-A0A443NA02-F1
#
_entry.id   AF-A0A443NA02-F1
#
_cell.length_a   1.000
_cell.length_b   1.000
_cell.length_c   1.000
_cell.angle_alpha   90.00
_cell.angle_beta   90.00
_cell.angle_gamma   90.00
#
_symmetry.space_group_name_H-M   'P 1'
#
loop_
_entity.id
_entity.type
_entity.pdbx_description
1 polymer ?
#
loop_
_entity_poly.entity_id
_entity_poly.type
_entity_poly.pdbx_seq_one_letter_code
_entity_poly.pdbx_strand_id
1 'polypeptide(L)'
;MSPVKFKLPIEIMKATLFSSFLLLFSLNLVGRCSTAAQNKSLNARISFDVGIVLDLESTLGKMSKVCISIALDDFYTTHNNYNTKLILHWRDSNEDDMEAASMVMFLMPSHFLTHLEVMVNLSTDWSSTKSGNFYFKIKVLFLLCNSNPGTLDLLNNVRVKAIIGPQTSAQAQFVAELVDKYHVPMLSFSATSPFISSIRTPYFIRTALSDFSQVNAIAAIIKAFGWREVIQIWEDTLYGNGVIRFLTDALQEVDTHVSYRYVISQEMTNDEIAQELYKLKKIQTRVFIVHSSPSLNSHLFFKANELGMMSEGFVWIVTDGVASFLDSMNSSVIQTILGVLGVRPYVQESNEMHKFTKRWKRKFLNDNPSIDRAEINIFGLWAYDTVCPLANAAEEAASKYPNLMNTQTRHNSNELVKLGVSEMGPSLRDAILKTNFKLPKRPIQSNQGATGSISLPNSECGWER
;
A
#
# COMPACT_ATOMS: atom_id res chain seq x y z
N MET A 1 45.84 14.07 -13.24
CA MET A 1 44.80 15.08 -13.56
C MET A 1 44.18 15.54 -12.25
N SER A 2 44.38 16.80 -11.89
CA SER A 2 43.88 17.42 -10.68
C SER A 2 42.34 17.59 -10.75
N PRO A 3 41.58 17.41 -9.66
CA PRO A 3 40.14 17.66 -9.70
C PRO A 3 39.89 19.17 -9.74
N VAL A 4 39.13 19.60 -10.76
CA VAL A 4 38.63 20.98 -10.86
C VAL A 4 37.48 21.14 -9.86
N LYS A 5 37.68 21.98 -8.84
CA LYS A 5 36.61 22.44 -7.95
C LYS A 5 35.78 23.49 -8.69
N PHE A 6 34.55 23.16 -9.08
CA PHE A 6 33.56 24.16 -9.45
C PHE A 6 32.81 24.62 -8.21
N LYS A 7 32.97 25.90 -7.87
CA LYS A 7 32.13 26.62 -6.91
C LYS A 7 31.19 27.48 -7.76
N LEU A 8 30.00 26.98 -8.04
CA LEU A 8 28.97 27.75 -8.75
C LEU A 8 28.01 28.38 -7.72
N PRO A 9 27.79 29.71 -7.76
CA PRO A 9 26.78 30.35 -6.92
C PRO A 9 25.39 29.99 -7.44
N ILE A 10 24.53 29.52 -6.53
CA ILE A 10 23.16 29.02 -6.77
C ILE A 10 22.23 30.05 -7.44
N GLU A 11 22.61 31.33 -7.51
CA GLU A 11 21.79 32.37 -8.14
C GLU A 11 21.86 32.40 -9.68
N ILE A 12 22.95 31.95 -10.30
CA ILE A 12 23.13 32.11 -11.76
C ILE A 12 22.27 31.10 -12.55
N MET A 13 21.90 29.96 -11.94
CA MET A 13 21.08 28.93 -12.59
C MET A 13 19.60 29.34 -12.72
N LYS A 14 19.14 30.35 -11.97
CA LYS A 14 17.76 30.85 -12.03
C LYS A 14 17.48 31.71 -13.27
N ALA A 15 18.48 32.35 -13.84
CA ALA A 15 18.28 33.33 -14.92
C ALA A 15 18.37 32.73 -16.33
N THR A 16 19.24 31.74 -16.55
CA THR A 16 19.53 31.18 -17.89
C THR A 16 18.48 30.18 -18.39
N LEU A 17 17.79 29.48 -17.48
CA LEU A 17 16.68 28.58 -17.84
C LEU A 17 15.36 29.36 -18.05
N PHE A 18 15.25 30.57 -17.51
CA PHE A 18 14.03 31.39 -17.59
C PHE A 18 13.94 32.19 -18.90
N SER A 19 15.07 32.65 -19.45
CA SER A 19 15.08 33.45 -20.69
C SER A 19 15.00 32.61 -21.97
N SER A 20 15.51 31.38 -21.95
CA SER A 20 15.49 30.45 -23.09
C SER A 20 14.12 29.81 -23.33
N PHE A 21 13.21 29.86 -22.35
CA PHE A 21 11.88 29.27 -22.43
C PHE A 21 10.80 30.24 -22.95
N LEU A 22 11.02 31.55 -22.84
CA LEU A 22 10.02 32.58 -23.24
C LEU A 22 9.95 32.81 -24.76
N LEU A 23 11.02 32.50 -25.50
CA LEU A 23 11.14 32.73 -26.95
C LEU A 23 10.44 31.65 -27.79
N LEU A 24 10.08 30.50 -27.20
CA LEU A 24 9.37 29.42 -27.89
C LEU A 24 7.84 29.52 -27.77
N PHE A 25 7.31 30.50 -27.04
CA PHE A 25 5.89 30.59 -26.67
C PHE A 25 5.04 31.53 -27.55
N SER A 26 5.64 32.26 -28.50
CA SER A 26 4.94 33.32 -29.27
C SER A 26 4.39 32.89 -30.64
N LEU A 27 4.43 31.61 -31.00
CA LEU A 27 3.96 31.11 -32.30
C LEU A 27 3.10 29.86 -32.09
N ASN A 28 1.80 30.02 -31.83
CA ASN A 28 0.72 29.12 -32.24
C ASN A 28 -0.61 29.60 -31.63
N LEU A 29 -1.31 30.45 -32.37
CA LEU A 29 -2.73 30.71 -32.18
C LEU A 29 -3.43 30.54 -33.54
N VAL A 30 -4.48 29.72 -33.54
CA VAL A 30 -5.76 29.83 -34.27
C VAL A 30 -6.26 28.42 -34.61
N GLY A 31 -7.34 28.01 -33.95
CA GLY A 31 -8.09 26.81 -34.27
C GLY A 31 -9.38 26.75 -33.45
N ARG A 32 -10.51 27.14 -34.07
CA ARG A 32 -11.85 27.11 -33.48
C ARG A 32 -12.29 25.67 -33.21
N CYS A 33 -13.00 25.44 -32.10
CA CYS A 33 -13.76 24.19 -31.90
C CYS A 33 -15.20 24.48 -31.47
N SER A 34 -16.13 23.81 -32.14
CA SER A 34 -17.58 23.90 -31.98
C SER A 34 -18.06 23.00 -30.84
N THR A 35 -18.97 23.49 -30.01
CA THR A 35 -19.59 22.72 -28.91
C THR A 35 -20.74 21.86 -29.43
N ALA A 36 -20.65 20.54 -29.26
CA ALA A 36 -21.79 19.64 -29.32
C ALA A 36 -22.11 19.15 -27.90
N ALA A 37 -23.19 19.70 -27.32
CA ALA A 37 -23.72 19.26 -26.05
C ALA A 37 -24.53 17.96 -26.26
N GLN A 38 -24.18 16.88 -25.57
CA GLN A 38 -25.03 15.70 -25.44
C GLN A 38 -25.67 15.68 -24.06
N ASN A 39 -27.00 15.85 -24.05
CA ASN A 39 -27.86 15.60 -22.88
C ASN A 39 -27.92 14.09 -22.62
N LYS A 40 -27.69 13.66 -21.38
CA LYS A 40 -28.04 12.30 -20.95
C LYS A 40 -28.73 12.29 -19.58
N SER A 41 -30.02 11.95 -19.66
CA SER A 41 -30.86 11.17 -18.73
C SER A 41 -30.95 11.56 -17.24
N LEU A 42 -32.17 11.90 -16.84
CA LEU A 42 -32.67 11.85 -15.46
C LEU A 42 -32.51 10.43 -14.85
N ASN A 43 -32.28 10.36 -13.54
CA ASN A 43 -31.97 9.19 -12.68
C ASN A 43 -30.49 8.71 -12.65
N ALA A 44 -29.52 9.61 -12.75
CA ALA A 44 -28.11 9.25 -12.45
C ALA A 44 -27.86 9.28 -10.93
N ARG A 45 -27.31 8.19 -10.37
CA ARG A 45 -26.74 8.20 -9.00
C ARG A 45 -25.64 9.27 -8.91
N ILE A 46 -25.48 9.85 -7.72
CA ILE A 46 -24.42 10.80 -7.39
C ILE A 46 -23.06 10.12 -7.52
N SER A 47 -22.20 10.65 -8.39
CA SER A 47 -20.84 10.15 -8.56
C SER A 47 -19.95 10.52 -7.36
N PHE A 48 -19.29 9.52 -6.79
CA PHE A 48 -18.31 9.68 -5.73
C PHE A 48 -16.93 9.23 -6.22
N ASP A 49 -16.10 10.17 -6.64
CA ASP A 49 -14.78 9.89 -7.22
C ASP A 49 -13.77 9.39 -6.17
N VAL A 50 -13.23 8.20 -6.40
CA VAL A 50 -12.23 7.54 -5.55
C VAL A 50 -10.98 7.26 -6.38
N GLY A 51 -9.82 7.68 -5.88
CA GLY A 51 -8.53 7.35 -6.48
C GLY A 51 -8.08 5.95 -6.11
N ILE A 52 -7.51 5.20 -7.03
CA ILE A 52 -6.82 3.94 -6.72
C ILE A 52 -5.37 4.10 -7.14
N VAL A 53 -4.43 3.98 -6.20
CA VAL A 53 -2.98 4.04 -6.45
C VAL A 53 -2.38 2.69 -6.08
N LEU A 54 -2.02 1.91 -7.10
CA LEU A 54 -1.42 0.59 -6.95
C LEU A 54 -0.40 0.41 -8.07
N ASP A 55 0.51 -0.55 -7.93
CA ASP A 55 1.31 -1.00 -9.07
C ASP A 55 0.48 -2.00 -9.88
N LEU A 56 -0.02 -1.56 -11.03
CA LEU A 56 -1.01 -2.30 -11.81
C LEU A 56 -0.41 -3.47 -12.60
N GLU A 57 0.92 -3.55 -12.70
CA GLU A 57 1.60 -4.64 -13.38
C GLU A 57 2.02 -5.77 -12.45
N SER A 58 2.17 -5.52 -11.13
CA SER A 58 2.37 -6.61 -10.17
C SER A 58 1.20 -7.58 -10.09
N THR A 59 1.51 -8.81 -9.65
CA THR A 59 0.51 -9.82 -9.28
C THR A 59 -0.48 -9.29 -8.26
N LEU A 60 0.00 -8.51 -7.27
CA LEU A 60 -0.83 -7.93 -6.22
C LEU A 60 -1.80 -6.89 -6.80
N GLY A 61 -1.33 -5.97 -7.64
CA GLY A 61 -2.19 -4.97 -8.29
C GLY A 61 -3.24 -5.59 -9.21
N LYS A 62 -2.85 -6.55 -10.06
CA LYS A 62 -3.76 -7.30 -10.95
C LYS A 62 -4.85 -8.01 -10.16
N MET A 63 -4.48 -8.70 -9.08
CA MET A 63 -5.43 -9.39 -8.20
C MET A 63 -6.38 -8.40 -7.52
N SER A 64 -5.83 -7.33 -6.95
CA SER A 64 -6.58 -6.32 -6.22
C SER A 64 -7.57 -5.58 -7.11
N LYS A 65 -7.18 -5.31 -8.37
CA LYS A 65 -8.05 -4.69 -9.38
C LYS A 65 -9.33 -5.50 -9.61
N VAL A 66 -9.20 -6.82 -9.75
CA VAL A 66 -10.33 -7.72 -9.90
C VAL A 66 -11.16 -7.79 -8.62
N CYS A 67 -10.51 -7.88 -7.45
CA CYS A 67 -11.19 -7.93 -6.15
C CYS A 67 -12.05 -6.69 -5.89
N ILE A 68 -11.47 -5.49 -6.05
CA ILE A 68 -12.16 -4.20 -5.89
C ILE A 68 -13.33 -4.09 -6.87
N SER A 69 -13.15 -4.53 -8.12
CA SER A 69 -14.20 -4.50 -9.13
C SER A 69 -15.39 -5.40 -8.75
N ILE A 70 -15.12 -6.63 -8.31
CA ILE A 70 -16.17 -7.56 -7.87
C ILE A 70 -16.86 -7.03 -6.60
N ALA A 71 -16.11 -6.46 -5.66
CA ALA A 71 -16.68 -5.87 -4.45
C ALA A 71 -17.64 -4.71 -4.77
N LEU A 72 -17.28 -3.88 -5.74
CA LEU A 72 -18.13 -2.78 -6.19
C LEU A 72 -19.44 -3.29 -6.78
N ASP A 73 -19.37 -4.31 -7.63
CA ASP A 73 -20.54 -4.95 -8.26
C ASP A 73 -21.45 -5.60 -7.20
N ASP A 74 -20.88 -6.36 -6.27
CA ASP A 74 -21.62 -7.01 -5.18
C ASP A 74 -22.31 -5.97 -4.29
N PHE A 75 -21.57 -4.94 -3.87
CA PHE A 75 -22.06 -3.91 -2.97
C PHE A 75 -23.27 -3.18 -3.55
N TYR A 76 -23.21 -2.74 -4.80
CA TYR A 76 -24.31 -2.00 -5.42
C TYR A 76 -25.45 -2.88 -5.93
N THR A 77 -25.25 -4.21 -6.00
CA THR A 77 -26.33 -5.17 -6.24
C THR A 77 -27.20 -5.34 -4.99
N THR A 78 -26.59 -5.34 -3.80
CA THR A 78 -27.31 -5.43 -2.52
C THR A 78 -27.85 -4.08 -2.05
N HIS A 79 -27.15 -2.98 -2.35
CA HIS A 79 -27.52 -1.61 -1.98
C HIS A 79 -28.06 -0.82 -3.18
N ASN A 80 -29.14 -1.32 -3.80
CA ASN A 80 -29.69 -0.72 -5.01
C ASN A 80 -30.34 0.67 -4.78
N ASN A 81 -30.70 0.95 -3.53
CA ASN A 81 -31.37 2.16 -3.04
C ASN A 81 -30.39 3.29 -2.67
N TYR A 82 -29.08 3.04 -2.69
CA TYR A 82 -28.09 4.07 -2.40
C TYR A 82 -28.09 5.14 -3.49
N ASN A 83 -28.00 6.40 -3.07
CA ASN A 83 -27.99 7.54 -3.96
C ASN A 83 -26.61 7.75 -4.57
N THR A 84 -25.56 7.25 -3.93
CA THR A 84 -24.18 7.37 -4.38
C THR A 84 -23.72 6.17 -5.22
N LYS A 85 -22.71 6.42 -6.07
CA LYS A 85 -21.95 5.38 -6.76
C LYS A 85 -20.47 5.75 -6.77
N LEU A 86 -19.61 4.87 -6.25
CA LEU A 86 -18.16 5.08 -6.34
C LEU A 86 -17.71 4.99 -7.80
N ILE A 87 -16.93 5.98 -8.22
CA ILE A 87 -16.28 6.03 -9.53
C ILE A 87 -14.78 5.90 -9.29
N LEU A 88 -14.20 4.81 -9.77
CA LEU A 88 -12.80 4.46 -9.48
C LEU A 88 -11.86 5.03 -10.54
N HIS A 89 -10.81 5.71 -10.09
CA HIS A 89 -9.79 6.33 -10.93
C HIS A 89 -8.43 5.69 -10.67
N TRP A 90 -8.09 4.72 -11.50
CA TRP A 90 -6.85 3.96 -11.40
C TRP A 90 -5.64 4.80 -11.81
N ARG A 91 -4.58 4.70 -11.02
CA ARG A 91 -3.26 5.29 -11.26
C ARG A 91 -2.20 4.25 -10.93
N ASP A 92 -1.22 4.15 -11.81
CA ASP A 92 -0.14 3.19 -11.69
C ASP A 92 1.03 3.80 -10.92
N SER A 93 1.50 3.12 -9.87
CA SER A 93 2.69 3.54 -9.13
C SER A 93 4.00 3.04 -9.73
N ASN A 94 3.99 2.12 -10.71
CA ASN A 94 5.20 1.58 -11.35
C ASN A 94 6.27 1.07 -10.34
N GLU A 95 5.84 0.45 -9.23
CA GLU A 95 6.70 0.01 -8.11
C GLU A 95 7.56 1.11 -7.45
N ASP A 96 7.37 2.40 -7.78
CA ASP A 96 8.21 3.49 -7.27
C ASP A 96 7.50 4.32 -6.20
N ASP A 97 8.22 4.62 -5.13
CA ASP A 97 7.69 5.39 -3.99
C ASP A 97 7.32 6.83 -4.37
N MET A 98 8.11 7.46 -5.24
CA MET A 98 7.90 8.85 -5.67
C MET A 98 6.78 8.94 -6.70
N GLU A 99 6.70 7.97 -7.60
CA GLU A 99 5.63 7.91 -8.59
C GLU A 99 4.27 7.67 -7.91
N ALA A 100 4.21 6.80 -6.89
CA ALA A 100 3.00 6.64 -6.08
C ALA A 100 2.52 7.97 -5.48
N ALA A 101 3.45 8.79 -4.97
CA ALA A 101 3.11 10.08 -4.40
C ALA A 101 2.68 11.10 -5.45
N SER A 102 3.37 11.13 -6.59
CA SER A 102 3.00 11.90 -7.76
C SER A 102 1.56 11.59 -8.18
N MET A 103 1.19 10.31 -8.25
CA MET A 103 -0.17 9.86 -8.55
C MET A 103 -1.19 10.32 -7.51
N VAL A 104 -0.87 10.24 -6.22
CA VAL A 104 -1.73 10.77 -5.15
C VAL A 104 -1.94 12.27 -5.33
N MET A 105 -0.89 13.03 -5.60
CA MET A 105 -0.98 14.47 -5.82
C MET A 105 -1.83 14.82 -7.06
N PHE A 106 -1.69 14.09 -8.16
CA PHE A 106 -2.52 14.30 -9.37
C PHE A 106 -3.99 13.95 -9.18
N LEU A 107 -4.33 13.13 -8.18
CA LEU A 107 -5.72 12.83 -7.84
C LEU A 107 -6.35 13.91 -6.96
N MET A 108 -5.53 14.67 -6.23
CA MET A 108 -5.99 15.74 -5.34
C MET A 108 -6.46 16.98 -6.11
N PRO A 109 -7.41 17.76 -5.55
CA PRO A 109 -7.82 19.05 -6.12
C PRO A 109 -6.67 20.01 -6.38
N SER A 110 -6.63 20.61 -7.57
CA SER A 110 -5.55 21.50 -8.02
C SER A 110 -5.33 22.74 -7.13
N HIS A 111 -6.35 23.19 -6.39
CA HIS A 111 -6.21 24.32 -5.47
C HIS A 111 -5.44 23.96 -4.18
N PHE A 112 -5.33 22.67 -3.84
CA PHE A 112 -4.45 22.19 -2.77
C PHE A 112 -2.96 22.36 -3.13
N LEU A 113 -2.64 22.32 -4.43
CA LEU A 113 -1.27 22.36 -4.96
C LEU A 113 -0.75 23.78 -5.23
N THR A 114 -1.38 24.82 -4.67
CA THR A 114 -1.03 26.23 -4.91
C THR A 114 0.27 26.67 -4.22
N HIS A 115 0.83 25.83 -3.36
CA HIS A 115 2.17 26.01 -2.79
C HIS A 115 3.14 25.04 -3.46
N LEU A 116 4.27 25.54 -3.95
CA LEU A 116 5.38 24.73 -4.47
C LEU A 116 5.89 23.83 -3.33
N GLU A 117 5.37 22.62 -3.24
CA GLU A 117 5.84 21.65 -2.25
C GLU A 117 7.05 20.92 -2.81
N VAL A 118 8.21 21.24 -2.25
CA VAL A 118 9.40 20.41 -2.43
C VAL A 118 9.32 19.31 -1.39
N MET A 119 8.85 18.12 -1.79
CA MET A 119 9.01 16.92 -0.96
C MET A 119 10.47 16.48 -1.10
N VAL A 120 11.28 16.80 -0.09
CA VAL A 120 12.66 16.35 0.03
C VAL A 120 12.67 15.07 0.86
N ASN A 121 12.99 13.93 0.26
CA ASN A 121 13.33 12.74 1.03
C ASN A 121 14.86 12.64 1.17
N LEU A 122 15.32 12.61 2.42
CA LEU A 122 16.69 12.26 2.75
C LEU A 122 16.74 10.74 2.96
N SER A 123 16.96 9.98 1.88
CA SER A 123 17.40 8.59 2.05
C SER A 123 18.81 8.62 2.61
N THR A 124 19.02 7.99 3.78
CA THR A 124 20.35 7.78 4.35
C THR A 124 20.93 6.47 3.85
N ASP A 125 21.11 6.32 2.54
CA ASP A 125 21.86 5.19 1.99
C ASP A 125 23.36 5.41 2.23
N TRP A 126 23.89 4.70 3.23
CA TRP A 126 25.30 4.79 3.59
C TRP A 126 26.12 3.81 2.74
N SER A 127 26.68 4.29 1.63
CA SER A 127 27.66 3.50 0.87
C SER A 127 29.09 3.95 1.19
N SER A 128 29.82 3.09 1.90
CA SER A 128 31.26 3.24 2.11
C SER A 128 32.00 2.80 0.85
N THR A 129 32.73 3.72 0.22
CA THR A 129 33.74 3.35 -0.78
C THR A 129 35.07 3.08 -0.07
N LYS A 130 35.86 2.13 -0.58
CA LYS A 130 37.21 1.76 -0.06
C LYS A 130 38.21 2.94 0.02
N SER A 131 37.84 4.13 -0.47
CA SER A 131 38.64 5.36 -0.45
C SER A 131 38.19 6.40 0.59
N GLY A 132 37.27 6.10 1.50
CA GLY A 132 36.90 7.01 2.60
C GLY A 132 36.04 8.23 2.21
N ASN A 133 35.44 8.22 1.02
CA ASN A 133 34.49 9.26 0.60
C ASN A 133 33.05 8.81 0.89
N PHE A 134 32.28 9.69 1.54
CA PHE A 134 30.86 9.53 1.81
C PHE A 134 30.04 10.27 0.76
N TYR A 135 29.04 9.61 0.19
CA TYR A 135 28.09 10.21 -0.75
C TYR A 135 26.67 10.10 -0.18
N PHE A 136 25.88 11.18 -0.27
CA PHE A 136 24.46 11.20 0.09
C PHE A 136 23.63 11.19 -1.19
N LYS A 137 22.65 10.30 -1.28
CA LYS A 137 21.69 10.27 -2.39
C LYS A 137 20.42 11.00 -1.97
N ILE A 138 20.31 12.28 -2.33
CA ILE A 138 19.08 13.05 -2.10
C ILE A 138 18.17 12.87 -3.31
N LYS A 139 17.05 12.16 -3.14
CA LYS A 139 15.95 12.19 -4.12
C LYS A 139 15.03 13.36 -3.76
N VAL A 140 15.12 14.45 -4.51
CA VAL A 140 14.20 15.59 -4.41
C VAL A 140 13.13 15.45 -5.47
N LEU A 141 11.87 15.31 -5.05
CA LEU A 141 10.76 15.43 -5.98
C LEU A 141 10.52 16.93 -6.24
N PHE A 142 10.97 17.42 -7.39
CA PHE A 142 10.60 18.74 -7.89
C PHE A 142 9.35 18.61 -8.75
N LEU A 143 8.20 18.98 -8.19
CA LEU A 143 7.00 19.20 -9.01
C LEU A 143 6.97 20.68 -9.41
N LEU A 144 7.49 20.96 -10.60
CA LEU A 144 7.18 22.21 -11.28
C LEU A 144 5.74 22.14 -11.75
N CYS A 145 4.82 22.74 -10.99
CA CYS A 145 3.48 23.03 -11.48
C CYS A 145 3.58 24.18 -12.52
N ASN A 146 4.18 23.91 -13.68
CA ASN A 146 4.13 24.82 -14.83
C ASN A 146 2.77 24.65 -15.49
N SER A 147 1.80 25.43 -15.04
CA SER A 147 0.45 25.46 -15.59
C SER A 147 0.46 26.09 -16.98
N ASN A 148 0.46 25.28 -18.03
CA ASN A 148 -0.27 25.66 -19.23
C ASN A 148 -1.76 25.40 -18.94
N PRO A 149 -2.64 26.42 -18.98
CA PRO A 149 -4.08 26.22 -18.73
C PRO A 149 -4.75 25.25 -19.72
N GLY A 150 -4.10 24.93 -20.86
CA GLY A 150 -4.55 23.92 -21.83
C GLY A 150 -4.01 22.50 -21.61
N THR A 151 -2.99 22.29 -20.77
CA THR A 151 -2.43 20.94 -20.48
C THR A 151 -2.99 20.34 -19.19
N LEU A 152 -3.57 21.18 -18.32
CA LEU A 152 -4.40 20.74 -17.19
C LEU A 152 -5.67 19.97 -17.63
N ASP A 153 -6.09 20.14 -18.89
CA ASP A 153 -7.23 19.43 -19.49
C ASP A 153 -6.82 18.04 -20.05
N LEU A 154 -5.53 17.79 -20.25
CA LEU A 154 -4.99 16.49 -20.70
C LEU A 154 -4.70 15.53 -19.53
N LEU A 155 -4.36 16.07 -18.36
CA LEU A 155 -4.29 15.34 -17.10
C LEU A 155 -5.56 15.63 -16.31
N ASN A 156 -6.62 14.85 -16.57
CA ASN A 156 -7.91 14.97 -15.89
C ASN A 156 -7.73 15.12 -14.36
N ASN A 157 -7.84 16.35 -13.84
CA ASN A 157 -7.90 16.63 -12.41
C ASN A 157 -9.25 16.12 -11.88
N VAL A 158 -9.28 14.84 -11.51
CA VAL A 158 -10.49 14.13 -11.10
C VAL A 158 -11.07 14.68 -9.78
N ARG A 159 -10.24 15.27 -8.92
CA ARG A 159 -10.61 15.77 -7.58
C ARG A 159 -11.27 14.68 -6.74
N VAL A 160 -10.49 13.66 -6.40
CA VAL A 160 -11.00 12.52 -5.64
C VAL A 160 -11.37 12.91 -4.21
N LYS A 161 -12.35 12.20 -3.65
CA LYS A 161 -12.87 12.38 -2.29
C LYS A 161 -12.21 11.45 -1.28
N ALA A 162 -11.67 10.33 -1.76
CA ALA A 162 -10.90 9.34 -1.00
C ALA A 162 -9.93 8.60 -1.93
N ILE A 163 -8.98 7.89 -1.35
CA ILE A 163 -7.99 7.08 -2.07
C ILE A 163 -7.93 5.67 -1.50
N ILE A 164 -7.80 4.65 -2.34
CA ILE A 164 -7.42 3.29 -1.94
C ILE A 164 -5.99 3.03 -2.42
N GLY A 165 -5.15 2.52 -1.52
CA GLY A 165 -3.71 2.35 -1.72
C GLY A 165 -2.91 3.05 -0.63
N PRO A 166 -1.57 3.19 -0.79
CA PRO A 166 -0.79 2.60 -1.88
C PRO A 166 -0.49 1.12 -1.59
N GLN A 167 0.34 0.49 -2.44
CA GLN A 167 0.63 -0.93 -2.35
C GLN A 167 1.64 -1.26 -1.24
N THR A 168 2.75 -0.51 -1.15
CA THR A 168 3.84 -0.82 -0.22
C THR A 168 3.80 0.03 1.06
N SER A 169 4.45 -0.46 2.13
CA SER A 169 4.61 0.31 3.36
C SER A 169 5.50 1.55 3.17
N ALA A 170 6.45 1.51 2.23
CA ALA A 170 7.31 2.65 1.92
C ALA A 170 6.53 3.77 1.21
N GLN A 171 5.75 3.42 0.17
CA GLN A 171 4.82 4.34 -0.49
C GLN A 171 3.86 4.94 0.52
N ALA A 172 3.28 4.11 1.41
CA ALA A 172 2.30 4.55 2.41
C ALA A 172 2.89 5.58 3.37
N GLN A 173 4.10 5.36 3.87
CA GLN A 173 4.78 6.33 4.74
C GLN A 173 4.96 7.69 4.04
N PHE A 174 5.29 7.67 2.75
CA PHE A 174 5.53 8.90 1.98
C PHE A 174 4.24 9.71 1.78
N VAL A 175 3.14 9.03 1.46
CA VAL A 175 1.87 9.70 1.12
C VAL A 175 0.99 9.97 2.34
N ALA A 176 1.23 9.32 3.48
CA ALA A 176 0.41 9.48 4.68
C ALA A 176 0.38 10.93 5.17
N GLU A 177 1.52 11.62 5.23
CA GLU A 177 1.57 13.03 5.63
C GLU A 177 0.85 13.94 4.63
N LEU A 178 0.91 13.61 3.35
CA LEU A 178 0.27 14.36 2.28
C LEU A 178 -1.25 14.29 2.38
N VAL A 179 -1.81 13.07 2.48
CA VAL A 179 -3.26 12.87 2.58
C VAL A 179 -3.83 13.43 3.88
N ASP A 180 -3.02 13.41 4.95
CA ASP A 180 -3.35 14.04 6.22
C ASP A 180 -3.37 15.56 6.13
N LYS A 181 -2.37 16.17 5.48
CA LYS A 181 -2.34 17.62 5.29
C LYS A 181 -3.60 18.13 4.60
N TYR A 182 -4.08 17.41 3.60
CA TYR A 182 -5.24 17.80 2.79
C TYR A 182 -6.57 17.20 3.27
N HIS A 183 -6.56 16.48 4.39
CA HIS A 183 -7.73 15.81 4.96
C HIS A 183 -8.44 14.85 3.97
N VAL A 184 -7.71 14.15 3.11
CA VAL A 184 -8.27 13.18 2.17
C VAL A 184 -8.11 11.78 2.75
N PRO A 185 -9.18 11.05 3.11
CA PRO A 185 -9.02 9.70 3.63
C PRO A 185 -8.38 8.76 2.62
N MET A 186 -7.34 8.05 3.04
CA MET A 186 -6.64 7.02 2.28
C MET A 186 -6.76 5.68 2.99
N LEU A 187 -7.19 4.64 2.28
CA LEU A 187 -7.38 3.30 2.80
C LEU A 187 -6.35 2.34 2.17
N SER A 188 -5.39 1.84 2.96
CA SER A 188 -4.44 0.83 2.48
C SER A 188 -4.77 -0.56 3.01
N PHE A 189 -4.92 -1.51 2.10
CA PHE A 189 -5.18 -2.93 2.38
C PHE A 189 -3.92 -3.80 2.31
N SER A 190 -2.74 -3.22 2.04
CA SER A 190 -1.49 -3.97 1.86
C SER A 190 -0.27 -3.37 2.55
N ALA A 191 -0.32 -2.12 3.02
CA ALA A 191 0.72 -1.57 3.87
C ALA A 191 0.53 -2.07 5.33
N THR A 192 1.27 -3.11 5.70
CA THR A 192 1.09 -3.83 6.98
C THR A 192 2.08 -3.40 8.08
N SER A 193 3.11 -2.61 7.73
CA SER A 193 4.17 -2.19 8.66
C SER A 193 3.59 -1.54 9.93
N PRO A 194 4.04 -1.95 11.12
CA PRO A 194 3.66 -1.30 12.38
C PRO A 194 4.13 0.15 12.51
N PHE A 195 5.11 0.58 11.72
CA PHE A 195 5.63 1.96 11.76
C PHE A 195 4.67 2.99 11.19
N ILE A 196 3.72 2.57 10.35
CA ILE A 196 2.71 3.45 9.80
C ILE A 196 1.60 3.59 10.86
N SER A 197 1.79 4.56 11.77
CA SER A 197 0.88 4.79 12.89
C SER A 197 -0.23 5.78 12.53
N SER A 198 -1.48 5.34 12.69
CA SER A 198 -2.67 6.17 12.48
C SER A 198 -2.80 7.36 13.45
N ILE A 199 -2.04 7.40 14.54
CA ILE A 199 -2.15 8.47 15.54
C ILE A 199 -1.65 9.81 14.97
N ARG A 200 -0.55 9.77 14.20
CA ARG A 200 0.02 10.98 13.60
C ARG A 200 -0.57 11.27 12.22
N THR A 201 -1.10 10.25 11.57
CA THR A 201 -1.73 10.34 10.26
C THR A 201 -3.18 9.80 10.28
N PRO A 202 -4.12 10.46 10.98
CA PRO A 202 -5.52 10.00 11.09
C PRO A 202 -6.27 9.83 9.77
N TYR A 203 -5.83 10.43 8.66
CA TYR A 203 -6.45 10.21 7.35
C TYR A 203 -5.87 9.01 6.61
N PHE A 204 -4.75 8.45 7.08
CA PHE A 204 -4.28 7.14 6.66
C PHE A 204 -4.93 6.04 7.50
N ILE A 205 -5.79 5.25 6.87
CA ILE A 205 -6.54 4.16 7.47
C ILE A 205 -6.05 2.84 6.91
N ARG A 206 -5.56 1.94 7.77
CA ARG A 206 -5.20 0.59 7.37
C ARG A 206 -6.43 -0.32 7.44
N THR A 207 -6.76 -0.95 6.33
CA THR A 207 -7.80 -1.99 6.22
C THR A 207 -7.21 -3.40 6.15
N ALA A 208 -5.89 -3.54 6.39
CA ALA A 208 -5.18 -4.79 6.62
C ALA A 208 -4.91 -5.06 8.11
N LEU A 209 -4.46 -6.27 8.43
CA LEU A 209 -3.82 -6.52 9.72
C LEU A 209 -2.42 -5.90 9.76
N SER A 210 -1.96 -5.54 10.96
CA SER A 210 -0.56 -5.17 11.15
C SER A 210 0.33 -6.40 11.17
N ASP A 211 1.58 -6.29 10.71
CA ASP A 211 2.60 -7.33 10.92
C ASP A 211 2.86 -7.59 12.41
N PHE A 212 2.48 -6.68 13.31
CA PHE A 212 2.49 -6.93 14.75
C PHE A 212 1.60 -8.14 15.13
N SER A 213 0.52 -8.40 14.39
CA SER A 213 -0.49 -9.42 14.73
C SER A 213 0.05 -10.85 14.69
N GLN A 214 1.09 -11.11 13.89
CA GLN A 214 1.72 -12.44 13.76
C GLN A 214 2.81 -12.71 14.78
N VAL A 215 3.32 -11.68 15.47
CA VAL A 215 4.48 -11.77 16.37
C VAL A 215 4.30 -12.84 17.45
N ASN A 216 3.16 -12.82 18.14
CA ASN A 216 2.87 -13.78 19.21
C ASN A 216 2.68 -15.21 18.68
N ALA A 217 2.19 -15.38 17.45
CA ALA A 217 2.06 -16.70 16.83
C ALA A 217 3.44 -17.30 16.53
N ILE A 218 4.37 -16.50 16.00
CA ILE A 218 5.75 -16.92 15.76
C ILE A 218 6.45 -17.26 17.08
N ALA A 219 6.34 -16.41 18.10
CA ALA A 219 6.91 -16.67 19.43
C ALA A 219 6.33 -17.94 20.06
N ALA A 220 5.03 -18.20 19.90
CA ALA A 220 4.39 -19.43 20.39
C ALA A 220 4.92 -20.69 19.69
N ILE A 221 5.16 -20.63 18.37
CA ILE A 221 5.81 -21.73 17.63
C ILE A 221 7.20 -21.98 18.21
N ILE A 222 8.03 -20.93 18.33
CA ILE A 222 9.39 -21.05 18.87
C ILE A 222 9.39 -21.68 20.27
N LYS A 223 8.49 -21.22 21.14
CA LYS A 223 8.31 -21.74 22.50
C LYS A 223 7.88 -23.21 22.50
N ALA A 224 6.95 -23.60 21.64
CA ALA A 224 6.43 -24.96 21.56
C ALA A 224 7.53 -25.98 21.18
N PHE A 225 8.47 -25.60 20.32
CA PHE A 225 9.61 -26.43 19.95
C PHE A 225 10.82 -26.29 20.88
N GLY A 226 10.78 -25.37 21.85
CA GLY A 226 11.84 -25.17 22.84
C GLY A 226 13.14 -24.60 22.27
N TRP A 227 13.09 -23.89 21.13
CA TRP A 227 14.29 -23.31 20.53
C TRP A 227 14.77 -22.06 21.30
N ARG A 228 16.01 -22.11 21.78
CA ARG A 228 16.61 -21.05 22.62
C ARG A 228 17.39 -20.00 21.84
N GLU A 229 17.76 -20.29 20.59
CA GLU A 229 18.47 -19.37 19.73
C GLU A 229 17.86 -19.36 18.34
N VAL A 230 17.74 -18.15 17.77
CA VAL A 230 17.25 -17.94 16.40
C VAL A 230 18.09 -16.90 15.67
N ILE A 231 18.09 -16.99 14.34
CA ILE A 231 18.64 -15.99 13.44
C ILE A 231 17.48 -15.24 12.78
N GLN A 232 17.53 -13.91 12.80
CA GLN A 232 16.54 -13.08 12.11
C GLN A 232 17.10 -12.61 10.77
N ILE A 233 16.33 -12.80 9.70
CA ILE A 233 16.62 -12.29 8.36
C ILE A 233 15.46 -11.39 7.93
N TRP A 234 15.73 -10.16 7.53
CA TRP A 234 14.66 -9.28 7.04
C TRP A 234 15.10 -8.32 5.95
N GLU A 235 14.11 -7.85 5.19
CA GLU A 235 14.30 -6.92 4.09
C GLU A 235 14.62 -5.50 4.58
N ASP A 236 15.59 -4.81 3.96
CA ASP A 236 15.98 -3.44 4.30
C ASP A 236 14.97 -2.40 3.78
N THR A 237 13.76 -2.42 4.33
CA THR A 237 12.68 -1.51 3.95
C THR A 237 11.85 -1.10 5.17
N LEU A 238 10.99 -0.09 5.03
CA LEU A 238 10.02 0.27 6.10
C LEU A 238 9.06 -0.87 6.45
N TYR A 239 8.80 -1.77 5.49
CA TYR A 239 8.09 -3.02 5.75
C TYR A 239 8.95 -3.94 6.60
N GLY A 240 10.11 -4.34 6.10
CA GLY A 240 10.95 -5.33 6.75
C GLY A 240 11.46 -4.91 8.14
N ASN A 241 11.84 -3.64 8.32
CA ASN A 241 12.29 -3.09 9.59
C ASN A 241 11.15 -2.93 10.62
N GLY A 242 9.90 -2.85 10.17
CA GLY A 242 8.74 -2.48 10.99
C GLY A 242 8.41 -3.47 12.12
N VAL A 243 8.60 -4.77 11.88
CA VAL A 243 8.19 -5.83 12.81
C VAL A 243 9.31 -6.33 13.73
N ILE A 244 10.58 -6.06 13.38
CA ILE A 244 11.75 -6.75 13.98
C ILE A 244 11.91 -6.49 15.47
N ARG A 245 11.61 -5.26 15.92
CA ARG A 245 11.63 -4.94 17.34
C ARG A 245 10.59 -5.77 18.10
N PHE A 246 9.35 -5.78 17.64
CA PHE A 246 8.27 -6.52 18.28
C PHE A 246 8.56 -8.02 18.30
N LEU A 247 9.10 -8.55 17.20
CA LEU A 247 9.52 -9.94 17.14
C LEU A 247 10.65 -10.25 18.13
N THR A 248 11.65 -9.36 18.24
CA THR A 248 12.74 -9.53 19.22
C THR A 248 12.21 -9.53 20.65
N ASP A 249 11.33 -8.59 20.99
CA ASP A 249 10.74 -8.48 22.33
C ASP A 249 9.93 -9.74 22.68
N ALA A 250 9.07 -10.22 21.77
CA ALA A 250 8.28 -11.43 21.99
C ALA A 250 9.12 -12.72 22.07
N LEU A 251 10.24 -12.80 21.35
CA LEU A 251 11.18 -13.92 21.47
C LEU A 251 11.87 -13.92 22.84
N GLN A 252 12.22 -12.75 23.36
CA GLN A 252 12.80 -12.62 24.70
C GLN A 252 11.81 -13.05 25.79
N GLU A 253 10.52 -12.72 25.66
CA GLU A 253 9.46 -13.14 26.59
C GLU A 253 9.28 -14.67 26.67
N VAL A 254 9.72 -15.40 25.65
CA VAL A 254 9.70 -16.88 25.62
C VAL A 254 11.08 -17.50 25.84
N ASP A 255 12.01 -16.72 26.41
CA ASP A 255 13.39 -17.13 26.74
C ASP A 255 14.16 -17.64 25.50
N THR A 256 14.00 -16.95 24.37
CA THR A 256 14.74 -17.18 23.13
C THR A 256 15.60 -15.97 22.76
N HIS A 257 16.89 -16.21 22.50
CA HIS A 257 17.85 -15.18 22.12
C HIS A 257 18.01 -15.09 20.59
N VAL A 258 18.18 -13.87 20.07
CA VAL A 258 18.53 -13.63 18.67
C VAL A 258 20.05 -13.64 18.54
N SER A 259 20.63 -14.76 18.10
CA SER A 259 22.09 -14.94 18.02
C SER A 259 22.74 -14.20 16.87
N TYR A 260 22.00 -13.98 15.77
CA TYR A 260 22.46 -13.22 14.63
C TYR A 260 21.31 -12.50 13.91
N ARG A 261 21.66 -11.40 13.24
CA ARG A 261 20.74 -10.57 12.47
C ARG A 261 21.34 -10.31 11.09
N TYR A 262 20.58 -10.59 10.04
CA TYR A 262 20.97 -10.33 8.68
C TYR A 262 19.91 -9.48 7.98
N VAL A 263 20.34 -8.33 7.47
CA VAL A 263 19.50 -7.45 6.65
C VAL A 263 19.80 -7.74 5.19
N ILE A 264 18.78 -8.08 4.42
CA ILE A 264 18.87 -8.35 2.99
C ILE A 264 18.22 -7.19 2.22
N SER A 265 18.82 -6.75 1.13
CA SER A 265 18.28 -5.68 0.27
C SER A 265 17.98 -6.19 -1.14
N GLN A 266 17.03 -5.58 -1.83
CA GLN A 266 16.71 -5.87 -3.23
C GLN A 266 17.88 -5.57 -4.18
N GLU A 267 18.82 -4.70 -3.77
CA GLU A 267 20.02 -4.37 -4.56
C GLU A 267 21.10 -5.45 -4.49
N MET A 268 20.99 -6.41 -3.56
CA MET A 268 22.00 -7.43 -3.35
C MET A 268 21.99 -8.47 -4.46
N THR A 269 23.18 -8.83 -4.91
CA THR A 269 23.39 -9.91 -5.86
C THR A 269 23.23 -11.27 -5.19
N ASN A 270 22.94 -12.26 -6.02
CA ASN A 270 22.89 -13.67 -5.64
C ASN A 270 24.20 -14.17 -4.98
N ASP A 271 25.35 -13.61 -5.37
CA ASP A 271 26.65 -13.99 -4.78
C ASP A 271 26.84 -13.38 -3.38
N GLU A 272 26.40 -12.14 -3.17
CA GLU A 272 26.44 -11.50 -1.85
C GLU A 272 25.53 -12.24 -0.86
N ILE A 273 24.32 -12.61 -1.29
CA ILE A 273 23.39 -13.42 -0.50
C ILE A 273 24.04 -14.77 -0.14
N ALA A 274 24.66 -15.45 -1.11
CA ALA A 274 25.32 -16.73 -0.88
C ALA A 274 26.50 -16.63 0.09
N GLN A 275 27.31 -15.56 0.00
CA GLN A 275 28.42 -15.32 0.92
C GLN A 275 27.93 -15.17 2.36
N GLU A 276 26.83 -14.44 2.57
CA GLU A 276 26.29 -14.29 3.92
C GLU A 276 25.68 -15.59 4.45
N LEU A 277 24.88 -16.29 3.65
CA LEU A 277 24.35 -17.61 4.02
C LEU A 277 25.46 -18.60 4.37
N TYR A 278 26.60 -18.56 3.68
CA TYR A 278 27.76 -19.39 4.00
C TYR A 278 28.36 -19.07 5.38
N LYS A 279 28.32 -17.81 5.83
CA LYS A 279 28.69 -17.45 7.22
C LYS A 279 27.65 -17.99 8.20
N LEU A 280 26.36 -17.79 7.93
CA LEU A 280 25.27 -18.26 8.78
C LEU A 280 25.29 -19.79 8.96
N LYS A 281 25.63 -20.52 7.90
CA LYS A 281 25.80 -21.98 7.94
C LYS A 281 26.84 -22.44 8.97
N LYS A 282 27.88 -21.63 9.23
CA LYS A 282 28.96 -21.94 10.19
C LYS A 282 28.60 -21.60 11.64
N ILE A 283 27.60 -20.76 11.87
CA ILE A 283 27.06 -20.49 13.21
C ILE A 283 26.44 -21.79 13.75
N GLN A 284 26.28 -21.96 15.07
CA GLN A 284 25.65 -23.16 15.63
C GLN A 284 24.12 -23.15 15.51
N THR A 285 23.51 -21.96 15.59
CA THR A 285 22.06 -21.77 15.50
C THR A 285 21.51 -22.27 14.16
N ARG A 286 20.36 -22.95 14.19
CA ARG A 286 19.75 -23.64 13.03
C ARG A 286 18.36 -23.15 12.66
N VAL A 287 17.79 -22.24 13.45
CA VAL A 287 16.42 -21.74 13.28
C VAL A 287 16.48 -20.32 12.72
N PHE A 288 15.88 -20.13 11.56
CA PHE A 288 15.85 -18.85 10.84
C PHE A 288 14.42 -18.33 10.79
N ILE A 289 14.23 -17.07 11.18
CA ILE A 289 12.97 -16.36 11.01
C ILE A 289 13.17 -15.31 9.92
N VAL A 290 12.36 -15.39 8.86
CA VAL A 290 12.51 -14.57 7.65
C VAL A 290 11.29 -13.69 7.45
N HIS A 291 11.53 -12.38 7.36
CA HIS A 291 10.51 -11.37 7.08
C HIS A 291 10.93 -10.51 5.87
N SER A 292 10.43 -10.85 4.69
CA SER A 292 10.76 -10.16 3.44
C SER A 292 9.60 -10.24 2.44
N SER A 293 9.72 -9.50 1.34
CA SER A 293 8.88 -9.64 0.16
C SER A 293 9.07 -11.01 -0.54
N PRO A 294 8.07 -11.50 -1.27
CA PRO A 294 8.16 -12.77 -2.02
C PRO A 294 9.31 -12.84 -3.04
N SER A 295 9.61 -11.72 -3.73
CA SER A 295 10.67 -11.63 -4.72
C SER A 295 12.05 -11.86 -4.08
N LEU A 296 12.35 -11.12 -3.01
CA LEU A 296 13.61 -11.25 -2.29
C LEU A 296 13.74 -12.61 -1.59
N ASN A 297 12.63 -13.12 -1.06
CA ASN A 297 12.57 -14.44 -0.44
C ASN A 297 12.93 -15.57 -1.41
N SER A 298 12.50 -15.45 -2.67
CA SER A 298 12.81 -16.43 -3.72
C SER A 298 14.32 -16.51 -3.98
N HIS A 299 15.02 -15.38 -4.01
CA HIS A 299 16.49 -15.35 -4.16
C HIS A 299 17.20 -15.96 -2.94
N LEU A 300 16.74 -15.62 -1.73
CA LEU A 300 17.27 -16.15 -0.47
C LEU A 300 17.20 -17.68 -0.44
N PHE A 301 16.02 -18.26 -0.68
CA PHE A 301 15.84 -19.70 -0.61
C PHE A 301 16.48 -20.46 -1.76
N PHE A 302 16.55 -19.85 -2.96
CA PHE A 302 17.34 -20.41 -4.06
C PHE A 302 18.80 -20.64 -3.62
N LYS A 303 19.43 -19.63 -3.01
CA LYS A 303 20.80 -19.73 -2.50
C LYS A 303 20.93 -20.62 -1.27
N ALA A 304 19.96 -20.61 -0.35
CA ALA A 304 19.94 -21.52 0.78
C ALA A 304 19.91 -23.00 0.31
N ASN A 305 19.14 -23.29 -0.73
CA ASN A 305 19.06 -24.63 -1.32
C ASN A 305 20.38 -25.05 -1.97
N GLU A 306 21.01 -24.18 -2.78
CA GLU A 306 22.34 -24.45 -3.37
C GLU A 306 23.41 -24.74 -2.30
N LEU A 307 23.30 -24.08 -1.13
CA LEU A 307 24.21 -24.28 0.00
C LEU A 307 23.83 -25.47 0.90
N GLY A 308 22.78 -26.23 0.57
CA GLY A 308 22.29 -27.36 1.37
C GLY A 308 21.71 -26.96 2.72
N MET A 309 21.27 -25.70 2.87
CA MET A 309 20.63 -25.20 4.08
C MET A 309 19.11 -25.46 4.12
N MET A 310 18.56 -26.08 3.07
CA MET A 310 17.17 -26.57 3.03
C MET A 310 17.04 -28.05 3.44
N SER A 311 18.18 -28.70 3.74
CA SER A 311 18.23 -30.10 4.17
C SER A 311 18.00 -30.26 5.67
N GLU A 312 17.95 -31.52 6.13
CA GLU A 312 17.83 -31.85 7.54
C GLU A 312 18.85 -31.11 8.40
N GLY A 313 18.39 -30.64 9.57
CA GLY A 313 19.18 -29.89 10.52
C GLY A 313 18.97 -28.38 10.46
N PHE A 314 18.20 -27.86 9.50
CA PHE A 314 17.83 -26.45 9.42
C PHE A 314 16.32 -26.24 9.51
N VAL A 315 15.90 -25.15 10.15
CA VAL A 315 14.49 -24.77 10.30
C VAL A 315 14.30 -23.35 9.77
N TRP A 316 13.32 -23.18 8.90
CA TRP A 316 12.98 -21.89 8.32
C TRP A 316 11.54 -21.54 8.65
N ILE A 317 11.33 -20.36 9.22
CA ILE A 317 10.02 -19.81 9.56
C ILE A 317 9.85 -18.51 8.77
N VAL A 318 8.79 -18.41 7.97
CA VAL A 318 8.47 -17.20 7.21
C VAL A 318 7.23 -16.51 7.77
N THR A 319 7.25 -15.18 7.71
CA THR A 319 6.09 -14.34 8.05
C THR A 319 5.00 -14.41 6.98
N ASP A 320 3.85 -13.80 7.27
CA ASP A 320 2.70 -13.73 6.37
C ASP A 320 3.00 -13.08 5.01
N GLY A 321 3.95 -12.15 4.95
CA GLY A 321 4.40 -11.55 3.69
C GLY A 321 4.93 -12.52 2.64
N VAL A 322 5.34 -13.72 3.05
CA VAL A 322 5.70 -14.83 2.14
C VAL A 322 4.63 -15.91 2.21
N ALA A 323 4.22 -16.29 3.42
CA ALA A 323 3.29 -17.41 3.65
C ALA A 323 1.93 -17.19 2.96
N SER A 324 1.49 -15.94 2.82
CA SER A 324 0.23 -15.60 2.14
C SER A 324 0.29 -15.75 0.63
N PHE A 325 1.48 -15.81 0.02
CA PHE A 325 1.64 -15.94 -1.43
C PHE A 325 1.91 -17.38 -1.89
N LEU A 326 2.16 -18.32 -0.98
CA LEU A 326 2.58 -19.70 -1.29
C LEU A 326 1.65 -20.41 -2.28
N ASP A 327 0.33 -20.23 -2.15
CA ASP A 327 -0.66 -20.91 -2.99
C ASP A 327 -0.63 -20.45 -4.47
N SER A 328 -0.11 -19.24 -4.69
CA SER A 328 0.02 -18.57 -5.99
C SER A 328 1.43 -18.63 -6.58
N MET A 329 2.42 -19.12 -5.82
CA MET A 329 3.81 -19.19 -6.30
C MET A 329 3.99 -20.23 -7.41
N ASN A 330 4.99 -20.00 -8.25
CA ASN A 330 5.39 -20.96 -9.29
C ASN A 330 5.88 -22.27 -8.66
N SER A 331 5.54 -23.40 -9.27
CA SER A 331 5.91 -24.73 -8.77
C SER A 331 7.42 -24.91 -8.58
N SER A 332 8.25 -24.28 -9.44
CA SER A 332 9.71 -24.29 -9.31
C SER A 332 10.19 -23.58 -8.04
N VAL A 333 9.53 -22.49 -7.64
CA VAL A 333 9.82 -21.76 -6.39
C VAL A 333 9.31 -22.57 -5.20
N ILE A 334 8.12 -23.16 -5.28
CA ILE A 334 7.58 -24.02 -4.21
C ILE A 334 8.54 -25.18 -3.89
N GLN A 335 9.18 -25.76 -4.91
CA GLN A 335 10.16 -26.83 -4.74
C GLN A 335 11.41 -26.39 -3.96
N THR A 336 11.83 -25.12 -4.03
CA THR A 336 13.00 -24.62 -3.29
C THR A 336 12.71 -24.30 -1.84
N ILE A 337 11.44 -24.22 -1.43
CA ILE A 337 11.00 -23.86 -0.08
C ILE A 337 10.29 -25.00 0.65
N LEU A 338 10.41 -26.24 0.17
CA LEU A 338 9.89 -27.40 0.86
C LEU A 338 10.52 -27.53 2.26
N GLY A 339 9.68 -27.74 3.28
CA GLY A 339 10.10 -27.81 4.68
C GLY A 339 10.06 -26.47 5.44
N VAL A 340 9.76 -25.36 4.77
CA VAL A 340 9.57 -24.05 5.42
C VAL A 340 8.22 -24.01 6.16
N LEU A 341 8.21 -23.48 7.38
CA LEU A 341 7.00 -23.20 8.15
C LEU A 341 6.55 -21.75 7.93
N GLY A 342 5.29 -21.52 7.62
CA GLY A 342 4.72 -20.17 7.42
C GLY A 342 3.60 -19.84 8.38
N VAL A 343 3.52 -18.59 8.83
CA VAL A 343 2.37 -18.04 9.56
C VAL A 343 1.59 -17.13 8.64
N ARG A 344 0.26 -17.27 8.58
CA ARG A 344 -0.61 -16.37 7.79
C ARG A 344 -1.92 -16.09 8.53
N PRO A 345 -2.61 -14.97 8.23
CA PRO A 345 -3.95 -14.73 8.75
C PRO A 345 -4.89 -15.89 8.46
N TYR A 346 -5.71 -16.25 9.44
CA TYR A 346 -6.76 -17.24 9.26
C TYR A 346 -7.92 -16.61 8.48
N VAL A 347 -8.46 -17.35 7.52
CA VAL A 347 -9.67 -16.98 6.80
C VAL A 347 -10.65 -18.12 6.96
N GLN A 348 -11.84 -17.81 7.47
CA GLN A 348 -12.87 -18.82 7.66
C GLN A 348 -13.46 -19.27 6.31
N GLU A 349 -13.43 -20.57 6.08
CA GLU A 349 -14.06 -21.18 4.91
C GLU A 349 -15.59 -21.01 4.95
N SER A 350 -16.16 -20.55 3.85
CA SER A 350 -17.60 -20.35 3.69
C SER A 350 -18.04 -20.60 2.25
N ASN A 351 -19.34 -20.84 2.05
CA ASN A 351 -19.89 -21.01 0.71
C ASN A 351 -19.77 -19.73 -0.13
N GLU A 352 -19.90 -18.58 0.53
CA GLU A 352 -19.76 -17.24 -0.03
C GLU A 352 -18.32 -17.03 -0.51
N MET A 353 -17.33 -17.43 0.29
CA MET A 353 -15.92 -17.39 -0.06
C MET A 353 -15.61 -18.25 -1.27
N HIS A 354 -16.11 -19.49 -1.30
CA HIS A 354 -15.92 -20.37 -2.46
C HIS A 354 -16.54 -19.81 -3.74
N LYS A 355 -17.75 -19.25 -3.66
CA LYS A 355 -18.41 -18.59 -4.80
C LYS A 355 -17.61 -17.38 -5.29
N PHE A 356 -17.13 -16.56 -4.36
CA PHE A 356 -16.29 -15.41 -4.66
C PHE A 356 -15.00 -15.83 -5.35
N THR A 357 -14.23 -16.76 -4.78
CA THR A 357 -12.97 -17.26 -5.34
C THR A 357 -13.16 -17.82 -6.75
N LYS A 358 -14.23 -18.58 -7.00
CA LYS A 358 -14.55 -19.09 -8.35
C LYS A 358 -14.81 -17.96 -9.35
N ARG A 359 -15.57 -16.94 -8.95
CA ARG A 359 -15.89 -15.79 -9.81
C ARG A 359 -14.65 -14.94 -10.07
N TRP A 360 -13.86 -14.68 -9.02
CA TRP A 360 -12.59 -13.97 -9.10
C TRP A 360 -11.63 -14.69 -10.05
N LYS A 361 -11.39 -16.00 -9.87
CA LYS A 361 -10.45 -16.78 -10.69
C LYS A 361 -10.84 -16.75 -12.17
N ARG A 362 -12.13 -16.89 -12.49
CA ARG A 362 -12.62 -16.75 -13.87
C ARG A 362 -12.32 -15.39 -14.46
N LYS A 363 -12.62 -14.30 -13.72
CA LYS A 363 -12.38 -12.93 -14.20
C LYS A 363 -10.89 -12.62 -14.33
N PHE A 364 -10.10 -13.00 -13.34
CA PHE A 364 -8.66 -12.77 -13.31
C PHE A 364 -7.93 -13.43 -14.47
N LEU A 365 -8.23 -14.71 -14.77
CA LEU A 365 -7.62 -15.43 -15.89
C LEU A 365 -8.07 -14.89 -17.24
N ASN A 366 -9.32 -14.41 -17.37
CA ASN A 366 -9.79 -13.74 -18.58
C ASN A 366 -9.05 -12.42 -18.83
N ASP A 367 -8.81 -11.64 -17.77
CA ASP A 367 -8.13 -10.35 -17.84
C ASP A 367 -6.61 -10.51 -17.99
N ASN A 368 -6.04 -11.66 -17.61
CA ASN A 368 -4.60 -11.95 -17.60
C ASN A 368 -4.30 -13.33 -18.23
N PRO A 369 -4.44 -13.49 -19.55
CA PRO A 369 -4.35 -14.78 -20.23
C PRO A 369 -2.96 -15.41 -20.21
N SER A 370 -1.91 -14.65 -19.87
CA SER A 370 -0.54 -15.15 -19.72
C SER A 370 -0.28 -15.83 -18.37
N ILE A 371 -1.24 -15.81 -17.45
CA ILE A 371 -1.11 -16.40 -16.11
C ILE A 371 -1.86 -17.74 -16.08
N ASP A 372 -1.12 -18.84 -15.94
CA ASP A 372 -1.71 -20.19 -15.98
C ASP A 372 -2.33 -20.60 -14.63
N ARG A 373 -1.81 -20.07 -13.52
CA ARG A 373 -2.27 -20.39 -12.17
C ARG A 373 -2.54 -19.11 -11.39
N ALA A 374 -3.77 -19.01 -10.90
CA ALA A 374 -4.22 -17.91 -10.06
C ALA A 374 -4.91 -18.46 -8.81
N GLU A 375 -4.39 -18.07 -7.66
CA GLU A 375 -5.02 -18.29 -6.36
C GLU A 375 -5.12 -16.95 -5.64
N ILE A 376 -6.27 -16.72 -5.00
CA ILE A 376 -6.49 -15.51 -4.23
C ILE A 376 -5.80 -15.63 -2.87
N ASN A 377 -5.18 -14.55 -2.42
CA ASN A 377 -4.59 -14.49 -1.08
C ASN A 377 -5.31 -13.46 -0.20
N ILE A 378 -4.84 -13.33 1.04
CA ILE A 378 -5.41 -12.43 2.04
C ILE A 378 -5.46 -10.97 1.58
N PHE A 379 -4.48 -10.49 0.81
CA PHE A 379 -4.46 -9.11 0.33
C PHE A 379 -5.57 -8.85 -0.69
N GLY A 380 -5.89 -9.83 -1.55
CA GLY A 380 -7.06 -9.74 -2.43
C GLY A 380 -8.37 -9.65 -1.64
N LEU A 381 -8.47 -10.38 -0.54
CA LEU A 381 -9.63 -10.32 0.35
C LEU A 381 -9.73 -8.99 1.08
N TRP A 382 -8.62 -8.44 1.58
CA TRP A 382 -8.62 -7.11 2.18
C TRP A 382 -8.92 -6.01 1.15
N ALA A 383 -8.49 -6.16 -0.10
CA ALA A 383 -8.85 -5.26 -1.19
C ALA A 383 -10.37 -5.27 -1.44
N TYR A 384 -10.98 -6.46 -1.45
CA TYR A 384 -12.43 -6.62 -1.53
C TYR A 384 -13.14 -5.94 -0.35
N ASP A 385 -12.70 -6.24 0.87
CA ASP A 385 -13.29 -5.71 2.12
C ASP A 385 -13.20 -4.19 2.22
N THR A 386 -12.19 -3.56 1.61
CA THR A 386 -11.95 -2.12 1.68
C THR A 386 -13.05 -1.30 0.99
N VAL A 387 -13.72 -1.89 -0.01
CA VAL A 387 -14.73 -1.17 -0.81
C VAL A 387 -15.99 -0.87 -0.01
N CYS A 388 -16.47 -1.82 0.79
CA CYS A 388 -17.71 -1.61 1.54
C CYS A 388 -17.68 -0.44 2.55
N PRO A 389 -16.71 -0.36 3.50
CA PRO A 389 -16.68 0.74 4.46
C PRO A 389 -16.57 2.09 3.75
N LEU A 390 -15.83 2.16 2.65
CA LEU A 390 -15.74 3.37 1.84
C LEU A 390 -17.07 3.72 1.17
N ALA A 391 -17.79 2.75 0.60
CA ALA A 391 -19.06 2.97 -0.06
C ALA A 391 -20.18 3.38 0.92
N ASN A 392 -20.23 2.77 2.11
CA ASN A 392 -21.12 3.18 3.19
C ASN A 392 -20.80 4.61 3.67
N ALA A 393 -19.53 4.91 3.89
CA ALA A 393 -19.10 6.24 4.29
C ALA A 393 -19.38 7.30 3.22
N ALA A 394 -19.29 6.93 1.94
CA ALA A 394 -19.64 7.80 0.82
C ALA A 394 -21.13 8.16 0.82
N GLU A 395 -22.02 7.19 1.06
CA GLU A 395 -23.47 7.44 1.17
C GLU A 395 -23.79 8.36 2.37
N GLU A 396 -23.20 8.09 3.54
CA GLU A 396 -23.39 8.92 4.74
C GLU A 396 -22.88 10.35 4.49
N ALA A 397 -21.66 10.49 3.96
CA ALA A 397 -21.07 11.80 3.70
C ALA A 397 -21.83 12.59 2.62
N ALA A 398 -22.31 11.93 1.56
CA ALA A 398 -23.09 12.58 0.51
C ALA A 398 -24.38 13.21 1.03
N SER A 399 -25.04 12.56 2.00
CA SER A 399 -26.26 13.10 2.62
C SER A 399 -26.01 14.40 3.40
N LYS A 400 -24.82 14.53 3.99
CA LYS A 400 -24.41 15.69 4.80
C LYS A 400 -23.84 16.84 3.97
N TYR A 401 -23.28 16.54 2.79
CA TYR A 401 -22.64 17.50 1.90
C TYR A 401 -23.19 17.46 0.46
N PRO A 402 -24.51 17.68 0.24
CA PRO A 402 -25.12 17.57 -1.10
C PRO A 402 -24.54 18.57 -2.11
N ASN A 403 -24.08 19.74 -1.65
CA ASN A 403 -23.49 20.77 -2.53
C ASN A 403 -22.11 20.37 -3.07
N LEU A 404 -21.35 19.56 -2.34
CA LEU A 404 -20.03 19.05 -2.77
C LEU A 404 -20.13 17.85 -3.72
N MET A 405 -21.35 17.36 -3.95
CA MET A 405 -21.63 16.23 -4.81
C MET A 405 -22.00 16.61 -6.25
N ASN A 406 -22.47 17.85 -6.47
CA ASN A 406 -22.91 18.32 -7.78
C ASN A 406 -21.74 18.73 -8.68
N THR A 407 -21.42 17.89 -9.66
CA THR A 407 -20.41 18.11 -10.71
C THR A 407 -20.84 19.11 -11.79
N GLN A 408 -22.07 19.65 -11.76
CA GLN A 408 -22.58 20.56 -12.78
C GLN A 408 -22.07 22.01 -12.65
N THR A 409 -21.48 22.39 -11.52
CA THR A 409 -20.81 23.69 -11.32
C THR A 409 -19.29 23.56 -11.47
N ARG A 410 -18.82 22.90 -12.53
CA ARG A 410 -17.39 22.82 -12.87
C ARG A 410 -16.71 24.18 -13.13
N HIS A 411 -17.48 25.26 -13.32
CA HIS A 411 -16.94 26.58 -13.66
C HIS A 411 -17.32 27.75 -12.75
N ASN A 412 -18.30 27.64 -11.84
CA ASN A 412 -18.86 28.82 -11.15
C ASN A 412 -19.16 28.64 -9.66
N SER A 413 -18.66 27.59 -9.00
CA SER A 413 -18.69 27.60 -7.54
C SER A 413 -17.50 28.42 -7.05
N ASN A 414 -17.79 29.57 -6.46
CA ASN A 414 -16.94 30.18 -5.44
C ASN A 414 -16.89 29.20 -4.25
N GLU A 415 -16.23 28.06 -4.46
CA GLU A 415 -15.79 27.16 -3.41
C GLU A 415 -15.04 28.07 -2.44
N LEU A 416 -15.55 28.21 -1.23
CA LEU A 416 -15.03 29.17 -0.27
C LEU A 416 -13.66 28.63 0.18
N VAL A 417 -12.63 28.93 -0.61
CA VAL A 417 -11.21 28.65 -0.36
C VAL A 417 -10.86 29.37 0.93
N LYS A 418 -11.08 28.72 2.07
CA LYS A 418 -10.65 29.26 3.36
C LYS A 418 -9.51 28.47 3.98
N LEU A 419 -9.27 27.22 3.60
CA LEU A 419 -8.30 26.38 4.33
C LEU A 419 -7.42 25.44 3.49
N GLY A 420 -7.62 25.29 2.18
CA GLY A 420 -6.77 24.40 1.38
C GLY A 420 -6.82 22.92 1.80
N VAL A 421 -7.92 22.46 2.40
CA VAL A 421 -8.15 21.08 2.86
C VAL A 421 -9.55 20.60 2.46
N SER A 422 -9.78 19.28 2.43
CA SER A 422 -11.08 18.68 2.09
C SER A 422 -12.13 18.91 3.18
N GLU A 423 -13.23 19.59 2.84
CA GLU A 423 -14.35 19.86 3.77
C GLU A 423 -15.10 18.58 4.18
N MET A 424 -15.22 17.62 3.26
CA MET A 424 -15.91 16.35 3.53
C MET A 424 -15.00 15.32 4.21
N GLY A 425 -13.68 15.52 4.11
CA GLY A 425 -12.64 14.65 4.64
C GLY A 425 -12.87 14.13 6.05
N PRO A 426 -13.03 15.00 7.06
CA PRO A 426 -13.26 14.57 8.44
C PRO A 426 -14.50 13.67 8.60
N SER A 427 -15.61 14.03 7.95
CA SER A 427 -16.85 13.26 8.04
C SER A 427 -16.73 11.89 7.38
N LEU A 428 -16.00 11.82 6.25
CA LEU A 428 -15.75 10.57 5.55
C LEU A 428 -14.84 9.66 6.36
N ARG A 429 -13.73 10.20 6.91
CA ARG A 429 -12.84 9.47 7.82
C ARG A 429 -13.62 8.88 8.99
N ASP A 430 -14.43 9.69 9.67
CA ASP A 430 -15.16 9.25 10.85
C ASP A 430 -16.20 8.17 10.51
N ALA A 431 -16.87 8.28 9.36
CA ALA A 431 -17.80 7.25 8.89
C ALA A 431 -17.09 5.93 8.53
N ILE A 432 -15.90 6.00 7.90
CA ILE A 432 -15.06 4.82 7.64
C ILE A 432 -14.69 4.14 8.98
N LEU A 433 -14.19 4.90 9.96
CA LEU A 433 -13.73 4.37 11.24
C LEU A 433 -14.87 3.80 12.10
N LYS A 434 -16.11 4.25 11.91
CA LYS A 434 -17.31 3.66 12.56
C LYS A 434 -17.72 2.32 11.96
N THR A 435 -17.27 1.98 10.74
CA THR A 435 -17.69 0.75 10.09
C THR A 435 -17.05 -0.44 10.80
N ASN A 436 -17.87 -1.27 11.46
CA ASN A 436 -17.41 -2.51 12.04
C ASN A 436 -17.13 -3.52 10.93
N PHE A 437 -15.86 -3.86 10.75
CA PHE A 437 -15.49 -5.12 10.10
C PHE A 437 -15.92 -6.26 11.03
N LYS A 438 -16.53 -7.32 10.50
CA LYS A 438 -16.87 -8.51 11.31
C LYS A 438 -15.58 -9.11 11.89
N LEU A 439 -15.28 -8.79 13.14
CA LEU A 439 -14.31 -9.53 13.94
C LEU A 439 -15.01 -10.77 14.52
N PRO A 440 -14.40 -11.96 14.50
CA PRO A 440 -14.97 -13.18 15.03
C PRO A 440 -15.23 -13.00 16.52
N LYS A 441 -16.49 -13.23 16.91
CA LYS A 441 -16.86 -13.41 18.30
C LYS A 441 -16.18 -14.68 18.81
N ARG A 442 -15.04 -14.58 19.48
CA ARG A 442 -14.61 -15.67 20.37
C ARG A 442 -15.57 -15.71 21.57
N PRO A 443 -16.06 -16.89 21.98
CA PRO A 443 -16.72 -17.00 23.28
C PRO A 443 -15.66 -16.75 24.36
N ILE A 444 -15.68 -15.56 24.94
CA ILE A 444 -14.99 -15.30 26.20
C ILE A 444 -15.78 -16.07 27.25
N GLN A 445 -15.22 -17.19 27.73
CA GLN A 445 -15.54 -17.64 29.08
C GLN A 445 -15.02 -16.55 30.03
N SER A 446 -15.86 -15.56 30.31
CA SER A 446 -15.56 -14.50 31.27
C SER A 446 -16.03 -14.95 32.63
N ASN A 447 -15.09 -15.15 33.55
CA ASN A 447 -15.34 -14.87 34.95
C ASN A 447 -15.10 -13.37 35.16
N GLN A 448 -16.20 -12.64 35.40
CA GLN A 448 -16.30 -11.28 35.97
C GLN A 448 -15.71 -10.15 35.09
N GLY A 449 -16.30 -8.98 34.84
CA GLY A 449 -17.51 -8.27 35.25
C GLY A 449 -17.35 -6.83 34.74
N ALA A 450 -18.47 -6.12 34.52
CA ALA A 450 -18.61 -4.70 34.14
C ALA A 450 -18.71 -4.33 32.62
N THR A 451 -19.95 -4.47 32.14
CA THR A 451 -20.81 -3.43 31.50
C THR A 451 -20.30 -2.53 30.37
N GLY A 452 -20.96 -2.65 29.20
CA GLY A 452 -21.11 -1.54 28.25
C GLY A 452 -21.24 -1.89 26.76
N SER A 453 -21.95 -2.95 26.35
CA SER A 453 -22.15 -3.26 24.92
C SER A 453 -23.32 -2.44 24.35
N ILE A 454 -23.01 -1.39 23.58
CA ILE A 454 -23.98 -0.73 22.71
C ILE A 454 -24.10 -1.57 21.44
N SER A 455 -25.22 -2.26 21.28
CA SER A 455 -25.62 -2.92 20.04
C SER A 455 -26.21 -1.88 19.08
N LEU A 456 -25.56 -1.66 17.94
CA LEU A 456 -26.05 -0.89 16.80
C LEU A 456 -25.93 -1.74 15.52
N PRO A 457 -26.75 -1.47 14.50
CA PRO A 457 -27.24 -2.47 13.55
C PRO A 457 -26.12 -3.06 12.69
N ASN A 458 -26.29 -4.36 12.39
CA ASN A 458 -25.45 -5.20 11.57
C ASN A 458 -24.92 -4.49 10.31
N SER A 459 -23.63 -4.14 10.28
CA SER A 459 -22.93 -3.88 9.02
C SER A 459 -22.50 -5.22 8.42
N GLU A 460 -23.19 -5.65 7.36
CA GLU A 460 -22.96 -6.91 6.63
C GLU A 460 -21.72 -6.85 5.72
N CYS A 461 -20.55 -6.46 6.24
CA CYS A 461 -19.38 -6.25 5.38
C CYS A 461 -18.09 -6.90 5.85
N GLY A 462 -17.44 -7.55 4.89
CA GLY A 462 -16.12 -8.13 4.97
C GLY A 462 -16.12 -9.63 5.30
N TRP A 463 -15.03 -10.30 4.92
CA TRP A 463 -14.72 -11.65 5.41
C TRP A 463 -14.50 -11.60 6.94
N GLU A 464 -14.89 -12.64 7.68
CA GLU A 464 -14.59 -12.73 9.12
C GLU A 464 -13.07 -12.82 9.31
N ARG A 465 -12.48 -11.88 10.08
CA ARG A 465 -11.02 -11.69 10.21
C ARG A 465 -10.40 -12.21 11.50
#